data_AF-A0A7L9FGT1-F1
#
_entry.id   AF-A0A7L9FGT1-F1
#
_cell.length_a   1.000
_cell.length_b   1.000
_cell.length_c   1.000
_cell.angle_alpha   90.00
_cell.angle_beta   90.00
_cell.angle_gamma   90.00
#
_symmetry.space_group_name_H-M   'P 1'
#
loop_
_entity.id
_entity.type
_entity.pdbx_description
1 polymer ?
#
loop_
_entity_poly.entity_id
_entity_poly.type
_entity_poly.pdbx_seq_one_letter_code
_entity_poly.pdbx_strand_id
1 'polypeptide(L)'
;MVIAIDMLSGLSRTKALESTEEALIVPIATPLLVDPGTITTLIVVAAAHGVLPTLIASVLASTMVYLTLRFGKLLLEVAGRNVVRSIGRFMSVIIASISAEMIHSALLEWGFFAR
;
A
#
# COMPACT_ATOMS: atom_id res chain seq x y z
N MET A 1 -3.32 6.13 -8.97
CA MET A 1 -3.94 7.47 -9.07
C MET A 1 -5.32 7.57 -8.42
N VAL A 2 -6.29 6.71 -8.79
CA VAL A 2 -7.67 6.77 -8.25
C VAL A 2 -7.72 6.73 -6.72
N ILE A 3 -6.97 5.82 -6.08
CA ILE A 3 -6.89 5.70 -4.61
C ILE A 3 -6.35 6.97 -3.97
N ALA A 4 -5.32 7.59 -4.56
CA ALA A 4 -4.77 8.84 -4.05
C ALA A 4 -5.78 9.99 -4.10
N ILE A 5 -6.55 10.09 -5.20
CA ILE A 5 -7.60 11.11 -5.35
C ILE A 5 -8.73 10.85 -4.35
N ASP A 6 -9.18 9.61 -4.16
CA ASP A 6 -10.19 9.25 -3.16
C ASP A 6 -9.74 9.67 -1.75
N MET A 7 -8.51 9.33 -1.37
CA MET A 7 -7.93 9.69 -0.06
C MET A 7 -7.75 11.20 0.14
N LEU A 8 -7.32 11.94 -0.90
CA LEU A 8 -7.16 13.40 -0.85
C LEU A 8 -8.49 14.14 -0.80
N SER A 9 -9.48 13.66 -1.56
CA SER A 9 -10.80 14.28 -1.69
C SER A 9 -11.57 14.34 -0.37
N GLY A 10 -11.21 13.51 0.62
CA GLY A 10 -11.86 13.44 1.93
C GLY A 10 -13.29 12.88 1.88
N LEU A 11 -13.88 12.79 0.69
CA LEU A 11 -15.10 12.06 0.36
C LEU A 11 -14.72 10.59 0.32
N SER A 12 -14.60 9.97 1.48
CA SER A 12 -14.34 8.54 1.57
C SER A 12 -15.60 7.78 1.16
N ARG A 13 -15.92 7.79 -0.14
CA ARG A 13 -17.00 6.98 -0.73
C ARG A 13 -16.76 5.50 -0.43
N THR A 14 -15.50 5.11 -0.26
CA THR A 14 -15.07 3.77 0.16
C THR A 14 -15.32 3.47 1.65
N LYS A 15 -15.29 4.46 2.55
CA LYS A 15 -15.66 4.26 3.98
C LYS A 15 -17.15 4.39 4.25
N ALA A 16 -17.92 5.02 3.36
CA ALA A 16 -19.37 5.14 3.51
C ALA A 16 -20.11 3.78 3.39
N LEU A 17 -19.41 2.69 3.08
CA LEU A 17 -19.92 1.32 3.13
C LEU A 17 -19.56 0.57 4.42
N GLU A 18 -19.02 1.23 5.45
CA GLU A 18 -18.83 0.66 6.81
C GLU A 18 -20.12 0.74 7.66
N SER A 19 -21.29 0.55 7.04
CA SER A 19 -22.49 0.10 7.73
C SER A 19 -22.80 -1.30 7.20
N THR A 20 -22.94 -2.24 8.13
CA THR A 20 -23.23 -3.67 7.91
C THR A 20 -21.98 -4.57 7.90
N GLU A 21 -21.35 -4.67 9.07
CA GLU A 21 -21.18 -5.88 9.88
C GLU A 21 -20.95 -7.29 9.28
N GLU A 22 -20.90 -7.54 7.96
CA GLU A 22 -20.82 -8.94 7.48
C GLU A 22 -20.11 -9.22 6.14
N ALA A 23 -19.52 -8.23 5.46
CA ALA A 23 -19.00 -8.46 4.09
C ALA A 23 -17.47 -8.56 3.91
N LEU A 24 -16.65 -8.61 4.97
CA LEU A 24 -15.20 -8.38 4.86
C LEU A 24 -14.26 -9.46 5.42
N ILE A 25 -14.69 -10.71 5.47
CA ILE A 25 -13.80 -11.80 5.93
C ILE A 25 -12.89 -12.34 4.80
N VAL A 26 -13.12 -12.04 3.50
CA VAL A 26 -12.55 -12.90 2.43
C VAL A 26 -11.73 -12.23 1.30
N PRO A 27 -11.64 -10.90 1.08
CA PRO A 27 -10.59 -10.42 0.14
C PRO A 27 -9.89 -9.08 0.46
N ILE A 28 -9.80 -8.61 1.72
CA ILE A 28 -8.99 -7.42 2.03
C ILE A 28 -7.57 -7.77 2.50
N ALA A 29 -7.39 -8.92 3.16
CA ALA A 29 -6.07 -9.32 3.66
C ALA A 29 -5.08 -9.66 2.53
N THR A 30 -5.56 -10.29 1.46
CA THR A 30 -4.73 -10.78 0.35
C THR A 30 -4.10 -9.65 -0.48
N PRO A 31 -4.84 -8.62 -0.97
CA PRO A 31 -4.21 -7.53 -1.70
C PRO A 31 -3.38 -6.59 -0.82
N LEU A 32 -3.55 -6.61 0.51
CA LEU A 32 -2.87 -5.67 1.40
C LEU A 32 -1.52 -6.19 1.94
N LEU A 33 -1.34 -7.52 2.00
CA LEU A 33 -0.10 -8.16 2.49
C LEU A 33 0.73 -8.81 1.38
N VAL A 34 0.08 -9.39 0.37
CA VAL A 34 0.75 -10.11 -0.72
C VAL A 34 0.20 -9.60 -2.04
N ASP A 35 0.60 -8.38 -2.37
CA ASP A 35 0.25 -7.73 -3.63
C ASP A 35 1.22 -8.18 -4.75
N PRO A 36 0.92 -7.93 -6.03
CA PRO A 36 1.82 -8.29 -7.14
C PRO A 36 3.20 -7.61 -7.06
N GLY A 37 3.31 -6.45 -6.40
CA GLY A 37 4.58 -5.81 -6.09
C GLY A 37 5.44 -6.67 -5.16
N THR A 38 4.85 -7.16 -4.06
CA THR A 38 5.52 -8.07 -3.12
C THR A 38 6.02 -9.34 -3.82
N ILE A 39 5.24 -9.95 -4.72
CA ILE A 39 5.67 -11.12 -5.49
C ILE A 39 6.90 -10.80 -6.34
N THR A 40 6.89 -9.66 -7.04
CA THR A 40 8.01 -9.22 -7.88
C THR A 40 9.27 -8.99 -7.03
N THR A 41 9.13 -8.35 -5.87
CA THR A 41 10.24 -8.14 -4.94
C THR A 41 10.84 -9.46 -4.45
N LEU A 42 10.02 -10.44 -4.08
CA LEU A 42 10.51 -11.76 -3.67
C LEU A 42 11.29 -12.45 -4.79
N ILE A 43 10.80 -12.38 -6.04
CA ILE A 43 11.51 -12.95 -7.20
C ILE A 43 12.86 -12.25 -7.40
N VAL A 44 12.89 -10.91 -7.38
CA VAL A 44 14.12 -10.13 -7.58
C VAL A 44 15.13 -10.40 -6.46
N VAL A 45 14.69 -10.41 -5.21
CA VAL A 45 15.58 -10.66 -4.06
C VAL A 45 16.06 -12.11 -4.04
N ALA A 46 15.21 -13.08 -4.37
CA ALA A 46 15.61 -14.48 -4.50
C ALA A 46 16.61 -14.69 -5.63
N ALA A 47 16.44 -14.00 -6.76
CA ALA A 47 17.39 -14.05 -7.87
C ALA A 47 18.75 -13.42 -7.51
N ALA A 48 18.74 -12.34 -6.72
CA ALA A 48 19.96 -11.62 -6.35
C ALA A 48 20.73 -12.24 -5.16
N HIS A 49 20.03 -12.79 -4.17
CA HIS A 49 20.62 -13.22 -2.89
C HIS A 49 20.34 -14.70 -2.56
N GLY A 50 19.60 -15.42 -3.40
CA GLY A 50 19.20 -16.80 -3.17
C GLY A 50 17.92 -16.95 -2.35
N VAL A 51 17.37 -18.17 -2.38
CA VAL A 51 16.06 -18.47 -1.77
C VAL A 51 16.10 -18.40 -0.24
N LEU A 52 17.17 -18.89 0.40
CA LEU A 52 17.24 -19.00 1.85
C LEU A 52 17.25 -17.63 2.56
N PRO A 53 18.09 -16.64 2.17
CA PRO A 53 18.02 -15.29 2.74
C PRO A 53 16.67 -14.61 2.49
N THR A 54 16.08 -14.85 1.32
CA THR A 54 14.77 -14.30 0.95
C THR A 54 13.66 -14.83 1.85
N LEU A 55 13.65 -16.13 2.16
CA LEU A 55 12.69 -16.73 3.08
C LEU A 55 12.81 -16.15 4.50
N ILE A 56 14.03 -16.00 5.01
CA ILE A 56 14.26 -15.41 6.33
C ILE A 56 13.74 -13.97 6.38
N ALA A 57 14.06 -13.16 5.36
CA ALA A 57 13.57 -11.79 5.26
C ALA A 57 12.04 -11.72 5.18
N SER A 58 11.41 -12.63 4.43
CA SER A 58 9.96 -12.72 4.28
C SER A 58 9.24 -13.05 5.59
N VAL A 59 9.77 -14.01 6.34
CA VAL A 59 9.25 -14.39 7.66
C VAL A 59 9.40 -13.22 8.64
N LEU A 60 10.54 -12.53 8.62
CA LEU A 60 10.77 -11.37 9.46
C LEU A 60 9.79 -10.23 9.13
N ALA A 61 9.61 -9.90 7.85
CA ALA A 61 8.67 -8.88 7.40
C ALA A 61 7.23 -9.24 7.80
N SER A 62 6.81 -10.49 7.57
CA SER A 62 5.48 -10.98 7.95
C SER A 62 5.26 -10.91 9.46
N THR A 63 6.27 -11.23 10.25
CA THR A 63 6.22 -11.12 11.72
C THR A 63 6.05 -9.66 12.16
N MET A 64 6.78 -8.73 11.55
CA MET A 64 6.64 -7.30 11.86
C MET A 64 5.25 -6.77 11.52
N VAL A 65 4.68 -7.20 10.40
CA VAL A 65 3.31 -6.82 10.05
C VAL A 65 2.31 -7.41 11.05
N TYR A 66 2.46 -8.70 11.41
CA TYR A 66 1.63 -9.32 12.44
C TYR A 66 1.66 -8.53 13.77
N LEU A 67 2.85 -8.11 14.23
CA LEU A 67 2.99 -7.29 15.44
C LEU A 67 2.30 -5.94 15.28
N THR A 68 2.47 -5.28 14.13
CA THR A 68 1.83 -3.98 13.83
C THR A 68 0.29 -4.10 13.91
N LEU A 69 -0.28 -5.15 13.33
CA LEU A 69 -1.72 -5.42 13.40
C LEU A 69 -2.16 -5.75 14.83
N ARG A 70 -1.40 -6.61 15.53
CA ARG A 70 -1.69 -7.03 16.91
C ARG A 70 -1.75 -5.84 17.87
N PHE A 71 -0.90 -4.84 17.68
CA PHE A 71 -0.81 -3.63 18.48
C PHE A 71 -1.51 -2.42 17.85
N GLY A 72 -2.33 -2.61 16.80
CA GLY A 72 -2.94 -1.51 16.06
C GLY A 72 -3.75 -0.52 16.92
N LYS A 73 -4.48 -1.02 17.94
CA LYS A 73 -5.21 -0.16 18.90
C LYS A 73 -4.26 0.72 19.72
N LEU A 74 -3.18 0.12 20.24
CA LEU A 74 -2.16 0.83 21.00
C LEU A 74 -1.44 1.87 20.13
N LEU A 75 -1.09 1.50 18.89
CA LEU A 75 -0.50 2.41 17.91
C LEU A 75 -1.41 3.60 17.61
N LEU A 76 -2.72 3.38 17.50
CA LEU A 76 -3.71 4.44 17.26
C LEU A 76 -3.88 5.36 18.47
N GLU A 77 -3.85 4.83 19.68
CA GLU A 77 -3.92 5.61 20.92
C GLU A 77 -2.67 6.48 21.12
N VAL A 78 -1.48 5.91 20.88
CA VAL A 78 -0.21 6.63 21.01
C VAL A 78 -0.03 7.67 19.91
N ALA A 79 -0.33 7.33 18.64
CA ALA A 79 -0.18 8.27 17.53
C ALA A 79 -1.28 9.35 17.54
N GLY A 80 -2.49 9.00 17.97
CA GLY A 80 -3.64 9.89 17.93
C GLY A 80 -4.25 10.01 16.53
N ARG A 81 -5.57 10.23 16.48
CA ARG A 81 -6.35 10.28 15.23
C ARG A 81 -5.88 11.32 14.23
N ASN A 82 -5.36 12.45 14.71
CA ASN A 82 -4.88 13.53 13.83
C ASN A 82 -3.59 13.14 13.11
N VAL A 83 -2.64 12.49 13.79
CA VAL A 83 -1.38 12.04 13.17
C VAL A 83 -1.65 10.98 12.12
N VAL A 84 -2.50 9.99 12.43
CA VAL A 84 -2.89 8.95 11.47
C VAL A 84 -3.56 9.54 10.24
N ARG A 85 -4.42 10.55 10.42
CA ARG A 85 -5.05 11.27 9.30
C ARG A 85 -4.03 12.04 8.45
N SER A 86 -3.07 12.72 9.08
CA SER A 86 -2.02 13.47 8.38
C SER A 86 -1.09 12.55 7.60
N ILE A 87 -0.69 11.42 8.18
CA ILE A 87 0.12 10.40 7.50
C ILE A 87 -0.64 9.83 6.30
N GLY A 88 -1.93 9.51 6.45
CA GLY A 88 -2.76 9.05 5.34
C GLY A 88 -2.81 10.06 4.18
N ARG A 89 -2.93 11.35 4.47
CA ARG A 89 -2.87 12.42 3.47
C ARG A 89 -1.49 12.52 2.81
N PHE A 90 -0.43 12.44 3.59
CA PHE A 90 0.94 12.45 3.05
C PHE A 90 1.18 11.28 2.09
N MET A 91 0.78 10.07 2.48
CA MET A 91 0.86 8.89 1.61
C MET A 91 0.05 9.07 0.32
N SER A 92 -1.14 9.67 0.40
CA SER A 92 -1.94 9.92 -0.81
C SER A 92 -1.26 10.87 -1.79
N VAL A 93 -0.55 11.90 -1.32
CA VAL A 93 0.25 12.78 -2.18
C VAL A 93 1.39 12.01 -2.85
N ILE A 94 2.09 11.15 -2.10
CA ILE A 94 3.16 10.31 -2.66
C ILE A 94 2.61 9.41 -3.77
N ILE A 95 1.51 8.70 -3.50
CA ILE A 95 0.89 7.79 -4.49
C ILE A 95 0.42 8.58 -5.72
N ALA A 96 -0.12 9.79 -5.55
CA ALA A 96 -0.49 10.65 -6.67
C ALA A 96 0.74 11.02 -7.52
N SER A 97 1.84 11.42 -6.88
CA SER A 97 3.09 11.78 -7.56
C SER A 97 3.66 10.61 -8.35
N ILE A 98 3.82 9.44 -7.73
CA ILE A 98 4.34 8.24 -8.40
C ILE A 98 3.43 7.84 -9.56
N SER A 99 2.11 7.91 -9.36
CA SER A 99 1.16 7.59 -10.45
C SER A 99 1.31 8.55 -11.64
N ALA A 100 1.46 9.85 -11.37
CA ALA A 100 1.64 10.86 -12.42
C ALA A 100 2.96 10.67 -13.15
N GLU A 101 4.04 10.40 -12.42
CA GLU A 101 5.35 10.08 -12.98
C GLU A 101 5.31 8.84 -13.88
N MET A 102 4.69 7.75 -13.42
CA MET A 102 4.55 6.53 -14.22
C MET A 102 3.77 6.77 -15.52
N ILE A 103 2.68 7.53 -15.47
CA ILE A 103 1.90 7.88 -16.67
C ILE A 103 2.73 8.75 -17.62
N HIS A 104 3.43 9.75 -17.08
CA HIS A 104 4.30 10.63 -17.86
C HIS A 104 5.42 9.86 -18.56
N SER A 105 6.12 8.98 -17.84
CA SER A 105 7.17 8.12 -18.38
C SER A 105 6.62 7.21 -19.49
N ALA A 106 5.44 6.61 -19.28
CA ALA A 106 4.80 5.78 -20.31
C ALA A 106 4.44 6.57 -21.58
N LEU A 107 3.91 7.78 -21.44
CA LEU A 107 3.55 8.63 -22.59
C LEU A 107 4.79 9.11 -23.38
N LEU A 108 5.89 9.40 -22.68
CA LEU A 108 7.17 9.73 -23.31
C LEU A 108 7.71 8.54 -24.10
N GLU A 109 7.70 7.36 -23.51
CA GLU A 109 8.17 6.12 -24.16
C GLU A 109 7.33 5.77 -25.40
N TRP A 110 6.02 6.09 -25.38
CA TRP A 110 5.14 5.93 -26.54
C TRP A 110 5.31 7.01 -27.62
N GLY A 111 6.20 7.99 -27.42
CA GLY A 111 6.55 8.97 -28.44
C GLY A 111 5.52 10.10 -28.61
N PHE A 112 4.55 10.24 -27.71
CA PHE A 112 3.55 11.33 -27.79
C PHE A 112 4.18 12.73 -27.69
N PHE A 113 5.36 12.84 -27.08
CA PHE A 113 6.08 14.10 -26.87
C PHE A 113 7.48 14.13 -27.51
N ALA A 114 7.84 13.12 -28.33
CA ALA A 114 9.14 13.03 -28.98
C ALA A 114 9.24 13.87 -30.29
N ARG A 115 8.62 15.05 -30.32
CA ARG A 115 8.69 15.98 -31.45
C ARG A 115 9.15 17.36 -31.02
#